data_AF-A0A533ZWR5-F1
#
_entry.id   AF-A0A533ZWR5-F1
#
_cell.length_a   1.000
_cell.length_b   1.000
_cell.length_c   1.000
_cell.angle_alpha   90.00
_cell.angle_beta   90.00
_cell.angle_gamma   90.00
#
_symmetry.space_group_name_H-M   'P 1'
#
loop_
_entity.id
_entity.type
_entity.pdbx_description
1 polymer ?
#
loop_
_entity_poly.entity_id
_entity_poly.type
_entity_poly.pdbx_seq_one_letter_code
_entity_poly.pdbx_strand_id
1 'polypeptide(L)'
;FLGLAGMPRRIPDYNVAFADWNFVSSIGAFGMFVTPLMMFAIFYAAKKSGAKATSRVWEGAHGLEWEVPSPAPYHTYSEPPVIGPGMLAHGDVTH
;
A
#
# COMPACT_ATOMS: atom_id res chain seq x y z
N PHE A 1 -24.37 -9.90 -0.86
CA PHE A 1 -25.59 -10.71 -1.01
C PHE A 1 -25.91 -11.54 0.23
N LEU A 2 -25.04 -12.41 0.75
CA LEU A 2 -25.31 -13.26 1.93
C LEU A 2 -25.84 -12.52 3.18
N GLY A 3 -25.19 -11.43 3.58
CA GLY A 3 -25.63 -10.66 4.75
C GLY A 3 -27.00 -10.00 4.55
N LEU A 4 -27.32 -9.57 3.32
CA LEU A 4 -28.63 -9.02 2.99
C LEU A 4 -29.72 -10.11 2.94
N ALA A 5 -29.33 -11.33 2.56
CA ALA A 5 -30.19 -12.51 2.57
C ALA A 5 -30.41 -13.10 3.99
N GLY A 6 -29.93 -12.43 5.04
CA GLY A 6 -30.21 -12.79 6.42
C GLY A 6 -29.23 -13.77 7.06
N MET A 7 -28.07 -14.03 6.46
CA MET A 7 -27.02 -14.87 7.08
C MET A 7 -26.33 -14.11 8.23
N PRO A 8 -26.48 -14.53 9.50
CA PRO A 8 -25.78 -13.89 10.62
C PRO A 8 -24.27 -14.16 10.56
N ARG A 9 -23.46 -13.28 11.16
CA ARG A 9 -22.01 -13.50 11.27
C ARG A 9 -21.66 -14.55 12.33
N ARG A 10 -20.45 -15.14 12.23
CA ARG A 10 -19.88 -16.11 13.20
C ARG A 10 -20.66 -17.43 13.30
N ILE A 11 -21.21 -17.89 12.18
CA ILE A 11 -21.92 -19.17 12.08
C ILE A 11 -20.97 -20.22 11.48
N PRO A 12 -20.65 -21.31 12.21
CA PRO A 12 -19.78 -22.37 11.68
C PRO A 12 -20.49 -23.21 10.62
N ASP A 13 -21.74 -23.59 10.84
CA ASP A 13 -22.54 -24.40 9.92
C ASP A 13 -23.78 -23.62 9.46
N TYR A 14 -23.92 -23.44 8.14
CA TYR A 14 -24.98 -22.65 7.52
C TYR A 14 -26.01 -23.51 6.77
N ASN A 15 -27.22 -22.97 6.58
CA ASN A 15 -28.26 -23.63 5.80
C ASN A 15 -27.84 -23.79 4.32
N VAL A 16 -28.19 -24.92 3.70
CA VAL A 16 -27.93 -25.23 2.29
C VAL A 16 -28.35 -24.13 1.31
N ALA A 17 -29.37 -23.31 1.65
CA ALA A 17 -29.78 -22.16 0.84
C ALA A 17 -28.69 -21.10 0.63
N PHE A 18 -27.65 -21.08 1.48
CA PHE A 18 -26.51 -20.16 1.38
C PHE A 18 -25.27 -20.80 0.73
N ALA A 19 -25.34 -22.07 0.31
CA ALA A 19 -24.17 -22.81 -0.17
C ALA A 19 -23.51 -22.18 -1.40
N ASP A 20 -24.28 -21.81 -2.43
CA ASP A 20 -23.74 -21.28 -3.69
C ASP A 20 -22.95 -19.99 -3.47
N TRP A 21 -23.49 -19.07 -2.68
CA TRP A 21 -22.84 -17.80 -2.40
C TRP A 21 -21.64 -17.94 -1.47
N ASN A 22 -21.66 -18.90 -0.53
CA ASN A 22 -20.47 -19.23 0.26
C ASN A 22 -19.40 -19.86 -0.62
N PHE A 23 -19.76 -20.70 -1.60
CA PHE A 23 -18.83 -21.28 -2.56
C PHE A 23 -18.13 -20.21 -3.41
N VAL A 24 -18.88 -19.24 -3.95
CA VAL A 24 -18.31 -18.08 -4.66
C VAL A 24 -17.38 -17.27 -3.73
N SER A 25 -17.80 -17.04 -2.49
CA SER A 25 -16.98 -16.36 -1.48
C SER A 25 -15.66 -17.12 -1.21
N SER A 26 -15.70 -18.45 -1.12
CA SER A 26 -14.53 -19.30 -0.96
C SER A 26 -13.58 -19.21 -2.15
N ILE A 27 -14.10 -19.24 -3.38
CA ILE A 27 -13.27 -19.03 -4.59
C ILE A 27 -12.56 -17.68 -4.51
N GLY A 28 -13.27 -16.61 -4.15
CA GLY A 28 -12.69 -15.28 -3.96
C GLY A 28 -11.63 -15.25 -2.86
N ALA A 29 -11.86 -15.94 -1.74
CA ALA A 29 -10.91 -16.03 -0.64
C ALA A 29 -9.62 -16.78 -1.04
N PHE A 30 -9.73 -17.89 -1.76
CA PHE A 30 -8.56 -18.60 -2.30
C PHE A 30 -7.84 -17.77 -3.37
N GLY A 31 -8.56 -17.01 -4.20
CA GLY A 31 -7.95 -16.06 -5.13
C GLY A 31 -7.17 -14.96 -4.40
N MET A 32 -7.76 -14.37 -3.36
CA MET A 32 -7.13 -13.36 -2.51
C MET A 32 -5.88 -13.88 -1.79
N PHE A 33 -5.81 -15.19 -1.50
CA PHE A 33 -4.62 -15.81 -0.92
C PHE A 33 -3.39 -15.73 -1.84
N VAL A 34 -3.58 -15.60 -3.16
CA VAL A 34 -2.49 -15.44 -4.12
C VAL A 34 -1.84 -14.04 -4.02
N THR A 35 -2.61 -13.02 -3.65
CA THR A 35 -2.15 -11.62 -3.57
C THR A 35 -0.91 -11.41 -2.69
N PRO A 36 -0.82 -11.88 -1.43
CA PRO A 36 0.38 -11.72 -0.63
C PRO A 36 1.60 -12.46 -1.20
N LEU A 37 1.41 -13.59 -1.88
CA LEU A 37 2.49 -14.32 -2.55
C LEU A 37 3.05 -13.51 -3.73
N MET A 38 2.16 -12.91 -4.53
CA MET A 38 2.55 -11.99 -5.60
C MET A 38 3.27 -10.76 -5.05
N MET A 39 2.78 -10.16 -3.97
CA MET A 39 3.41 -9.01 -3.32
C MET A 39 4.83 -9.36 -2.85
N PHE A 40 5.01 -10.52 -2.21
CA PHE A 40 6.33 -11.00 -1.82
C PHE A 40 7.27 -11.17 -3.02
N ALA A 41 6.78 -11.78 -4.11
CA ALA A 41 7.56 -11.96 -5.32
C ALA A 41 7.98 -10.60 -5.94
N ILE A 42 7.08 -9.62 -5.96
CA ILE A 42 7.37 -8.26 -6.45
C ILE A 42 8.44 -7.60 -5.57
N PHE A 43 8.33 -7.66 -4.25
CA PHE A 43 9.34 -7.10 -3.35
C PHE A 43 10.70 -7.79 -3.49
N TYR A 44 10.71 -9.11 -3.63
CA TYR A 44 11.94 -9.88 -3.84
C TYR A 44 12.61 -9.48 -5.16
N ALA A 45 11.84 -9.39 -6.24
CA ALA A 45 12.34 -8.95 -7.55
C ALA A 45 12.84 -7.50 -7.51
N ALA A 46 12.08 -6.58 -6.90
CA ALA A 46 12.46 -5.19 -6.75
C ALA A 46 13.78 -5.03 -5.97
N LYS A 47 13.98 -5.82 -4.91
CA LYS A 47 15.23 -5.83 -4.15
C LYS A 47 16.42 -6.36 -4.96
N LYS A 48 16.22 -7.41 -5.77
CA LYS A 48 17.30 -8.08 -6.50
C LYS A 48 17.70 -7.36 -7.79
N SER A 49 16.74 -6.83 -8.53
CA SER A 49 16.95 -6.30 -9.88
C SER A 49 16.18 -5.00 -10.17
N GLY A 50 15.54 -4.38 -9.18
CA GLY A 50 14.83 -3.12 -9.36
C GLY A 50 15.78 -1.95 -9.63
N ALA A 51 15.30 -0.97 -10.39
CA ALA A 51 16.00 0.29 -10.56
C ALA A 51 16.15 1.01 -9.20
N LYS A 52 17.29 1.68 -9.00
CA LYS A 52 17.49 2.49 -7.79
C LYS A 52 16.50 3.66 -7.80
N ALA A 53 15.81 3.86 -6.69
CA ALA A 53 14.93 4.99 -6.50
C ALA A 53 15.70 6.31 -6.51
N THR A 54 15.18 7.31 -7.20
CA THR A 54 15.62 8.71 -7.08
C THR A 54 14.96 9.37 -5.85
N SER A 55 15.32 10.62 -5.54
CA SER A 55 14.72 11.35 -4.42
C SER A 55 13.26 11.77 -4.69
N ARG A 56 12.90 11.98 -5.97
CA ARG A 56 11.54 12.34 -6.42
C ARG A 56 10.98 11.30 -7.40
N VAL A 57 10.75 10.08 -6.91
CA VAL A 57 10.29 8.96 -7.75
C VAL A 57 8.82 9.05 -8.18
N TRP A 58 8.00 9.79 -7.43
CA TRP A 58 6.56 9.92 -7.70
C TRP A 58 6.24 11.25 -8.38
N GLU A 59 5.16 11.23 -9.16
CA GLU A 59 4.55 12.46 -9.67
C GLU A 59 4.02 13.29 -8.49
N GLY A 60 4.31 14.60 -8.47
CA GLY A 60 3.93 15.48 -7.37
C GLY A 60 4.70 15.25 -6.06
N ALA A 61 5.90 14.65 -6.12
CA ALA A 61 6.78 14.53 -4.96
C ALA A 61 7.26 15.90 -4.48
N HIS A 62 6.53 16.47 -3.52
CA HIS A 62 6.77 17.75 -2.86
C HIS A 62 6.96 17.55 -1.37
N GLY A 63 7.82 18.35 -0.75
CA GLY A 63 8.18 18.17 0.66
C GLY A 63 9.67 17.91 0.83
N LEU A 64 10.18 18.13 2.05
CA LEU A 64 11.59 17.92 2.38
C LEU A 64 12.00 16.45 2.29
N GLU A 65 11.07 15.52 2.54
CA GLU A 65 11.32 14.08 2.47
C GLU A 65 11.71 13.60 1.07
N TRP A 66 11.35 14.35 0.02
CA TRP A 66 11.68 14.06 -1.38
C TRP A 66 12.94 14.75 -1.89
N GLU A 67 13.64 15.52 -1.04
CA GLU A 67 14.97 16.07 -1.33
C GLU A 67 16.09 15.12 -0.88
N VAL A 68 15.76 14.17 -0.02
CA VAL A 68 16.71 13.22 0.55
C VAL A 68 16.92 12.06 -0.43
N PRO A 69 18.16 11.54 -0.61
CA PRO A 69 18.38 10.37 -1.44
C PRO A 69 17.69 9.13 -0.87
N SER A 70 17.42 8.15 -1.74
CA SER A 70 16.89 6.83 -1.35
C SER A 70 17.97 5.77 -1.54
N PRO A 71 18.44 5.07 -0.48
CA PRO A 71 17.98 5.13 0.91
C PRO A 71 18.44 6.40 1.64
N ALA A 72 17.64 6.81 2.63
CA ALA A 72 17.95 7.98 3.46
C ALA A 72 19.25 7.77 4.26
N PRO A 73 20.08 8.81 4.42
CA PRO A 73 21.26 8.77 5.27
C PRO A 73 20.86 8.69 6.75
N TYR A 74 21.78 8.25 7.61
CA TYR A 74 21.54 8.11 9.06
C TYR A 74 21.19 9.44 9.74
N HIS A 75 21.83 10.53 9.31
CA HIS A 75 21.49 11.90 9.68
C HIS A 75 21.04 12.65 8.44
N THR A 76 19.76 13.02 8.40
CA THR A 76 19.11 13.59 7.21
C THR A 76 19.65 14.97 6.84
N TYR A 77 19.83 15.85 7.82
CA TYR A 77 20.35 17.19 7.63
C TYR A 77 21.37 17.51 8.72
N SER A 78 22.54 18.02 8.34
CA SER A 78 23.52 18.58 9.29
C SER A 78 23.26 20.08 9.53
N GLU A 79 22.74 20.76 8.52
CA GLU A 79 22.33 22.17 8.58
C GLU A 79 20.85 22.28 8.18
N PRO A 80 20.05 23.14 8.84
CA PRO A 80 18.65 23.34 8.47
C PRO A 80 18.51 23.78 7.00
N PRO A 81 17.69 23.09 6.19
CA PRO A 81 17.49 23.45 4.79
C PRO A 81 16.71 24.75 4.66
N VAL A 82 17.06 25.57 3.65
CA VAL A 82 16.31 26.76 3.28
C VAL A 82 15.13 26.35 2.40
N ILE A 83 13.91 26.69 2.81
CA ILE A 83 12.68 26.22 2.14
C ILE A 83 12.45 26.96 0.82
N GLY A 84 12.35 26.19 -0.27
CA GLY A 84 11.98 26.68 -1.60
C GLY A 84 10.57 26.24 -2.04
N PRO A 85 10.07 26.75 -3.18
CA PRO A 85 8.69 26.53 -3.65
C PRO A 85 8.28 25.08 -3.90
N GLY A 86 9.24 24.16 -4.11
CA GLY A 86 9.00 22.72 -4.30
C GLY A 86 9.24 21.84 -3.06
N MET A 87 9.67 22.45 -1.95
CA MET A 87 9.96 21.77 -0.68
C MET A 87 8.80 21.89 0.32
N LEU A 88 7.77 22.68 -0.02
CA LEU A 88 6.53 22.75 0.72
C LEU A 88 5.62 21.59 0.31
N ALA A 89 5.33 20.69 1.24
CA ALA A 89 4.46 19.53 0.97
C ALA A 89 3.04 19.95 0.54
N HIS A 90 2.58 21.12 1.00
CA HIS A 90 1.22 21.63 0.74
C HIS A 90 1.19 22.94 -0.06
N GLY A 91 2.34 23.41 -0.56
CA GLY A 91 2.43 24.64 -1.36
C GLY A 91 2.29 25.95 -0.57
N ASP A 92 2.08 25.89 0.75
CA ASP A 92 2.11 27.05 1.65
C ASP A 92 2.95 26.80 2.90
N VAL A 93 3.29 27.88 3.61
CA VAL A 93 4.11 27.88 4.85
C VAL A 93 3.27 27.96 6.13
N THR A 94 1.95 27.99 6.00
CA THR A 94 1.01 28.27 7.09
C THR A 94 0.37 27.02 7.67
N HIS A 95 0.51 25.89 6.98
CA HIS A 95 0.11 24.56 7.41
C HIS A 95 1.27 23.72 7.93
#